data_AF-A0A9X3CZ79-F1
#
_entry.id   AF-A0A9X3CZ79-F1
#
_cell.length_a   1.000
_cell.length_b   1.000
_cell.length_c   1.000
_cell.angle_alpha   90.00
_cell.angle_beta   90.00
_cell.angle_gamma   90.00
#
_symmetry.space_group_name_H-M   'P 1'
#
loop_
_entity.id
_entity.type
_entity.pdbx_description
1 polymer ?
#
loop_
_entity_poly.entity_id
_entity_poly.type
_entity_poly.pdbx_seq_one_letter_code
_entity_poly.pdbx_strand_id
1 'polypeptide(L)'
;MILDQVFSRRSEKKAKTSEKPVRSIAKAISWRIIGTLDTILVSWLLTGEIKTALAIGTVEVITKMLLYFGHERIWNKINFGKE
;
A
#
# COMPACT_ATOMS: atom_id res chain seq x y z
N MET A 1 21.85 -25.32 20.38
CA MET A 1 23.29 -25.24 20.03
C MET A 1 23.72 -23.78 19.93
N ILE A 2 24.98 -23.44 20.17
CA ILE A 2 25.55 -22.08 19.98
C ILE A 2 25.23 -21.52 18.57
N LEU A 3 25.07 -22.43 17.61
CA LEU A 3 24.61 -22.18 16.25
C LEU A 3 23.24 -21.49 16.17
N ASP A 4 22.27 -21.86 17.01
CA ASP A 4 20.93 -21.25 17.03
C ASP A 4 21.00 -19.81 17.54
N GLN A 5 21.88 -19.55 18.52
CA GLN A 5 22.07 -18.23 19.11
C GLN A 5 22.81 -17.27 18.16
N VAL A 6 23.76 -17.78 17.37
CA VAL A 6 24.44 -17.02 16.31
C VAL A 6 23.50 -16.76 15.13
N PHE A 7 22.68 -17.74 14.75
CA PHE A 7 21.69 -17.59 13.68
C PHE A 7 20.57 -16.62 14.07
N SER A 8 20.06 -16.72 15.31
CA SER A 8 19.07 -15.79 15.87
C SER A 8 19.62 -14.36 15.97
N ARG A 9 20.86 -14.18 16.46
CA ARG A 9 21.51 -12.84 16.50
C ARG A 9 21.74 -12.24 15.11
N ARG A 10 22.01 -13.07 14.08
CA ARG A 10 22.16 -12.61 12.69
C ARG A 10 20.81 -12.24 12.08
N SER A 11 19.75 -12.99 12.40
CA SER A 11 18.38 -12.68 12.01
C SER A 11 17.91 -11.34 12.60
N GLU A 12 18.14 -11.11 13.90
CA GLU A 12 17.82 -9.85 14.55
C GLU A 12 18.63 -8.65 14.02
N LYS A 13 19.93 -8.84 13.74
CA LYS A 13 20.74 -7.78 13.11
C LYS A 13 20.28 -7.44 11.69
N LYS A 14 19.75 -8.41 10.93
CA LYS A 14 19.23 -8.18 9.58
C LYS A 14 17.84 -7.52 9.61
N ALA A 15 17.03 -7.81 10.63
CA ALA A 15 15.74 -7.15 10.87
C ALA A 15 15.89 -5.73 11.44
N LYS A 16 17.02 -5.41 12.08
CA LYS A 16 17.35 -4.07 12.61
C LYS A 16 18.06 -3.17 11.58
N THR A 17 17.74 -3.30 10.29
CA THR A 17 17.82 -2.15 9.40
C THR A 17 16.43 -1.52 9.44
N SER A 18 16.25 -0.54 10.32
CA SER A 18 15.09 0.35 10.23
C SER A 18 15.14 0.95 8.83
N GLU A 19 14.25 0.49 7.94
CA GLU A 19 14.05 1.23 6.69
C GLU A 19 13.67 2.64 7.12
N LYS A 20 14.47 3.63 6.69
CA LYS A 20 14.15 5.03 7.01
C LYS A 20 12.68 5.26 6.64
N PRO A 21 11.84 5.83 7.53
CA PRO A 21 10.40 6.01 7.27
C PRO A 21 10.13 6.68 5.91
N VAL A 22 11.04 7.56 5.49
CA VAL A 22 11.05 8.22 4.17
C VAL A 22 11.11 7.22 3.00
N ARG A 23 11.90 6.15 3.10
CA ARG A 23 11.98 5.09 2.07
C ARG A 23 10.67 4.33 1.96
N SER A 24 10.02 4.04 3.08
CA SER A 24 8.73 3.34 3.12
C SER A 24 7.61 4.20 2.53
N ILE A 25 7.58 5.49 2.87
CA ILE A 25 6.63 6.46 2.27
C ILE A 25 6.86 6.58 0.76
N ALA A 26 8.13 6.71 0.33
CA ALA A 26 8.45 6.78 -1.09
C ALA A 26 8.00 5.53 -1.85
N LYS A 27 8.26 4.33 -1.32
CA LYS A 27 7.76 3.07 -1.90
C LYS A 27 6.23 3.05 -1.99
N ALA A 28 5.53 3.49 -0.95
CA ALA A 28 4.07 3.53 -0.94
C ALA A 28 3.51 4.49 -2.01
N ILE A 29 4.13 5.67 -2.17
CA ILE A 29 3.77 6.63 -3.21
C ILE A 29 4.06 6.05 -4.60
N SER A 30 5.24 5.47 -4.83
CA SER A 30 5.60 4.83 -6.10
C SER A 30 4.59 3.74 -6.47
N TRP A 31 4.21 2.89 -5.51
CA TRP A 31 3.22 1.84 -5.74
C TRP A 31 1.84 2.39 -6.08
N ARG A 32 1.42 3.49 -5.45
CA ARG A 32 0.15 4.16 -5.78
C ARG A 32 0.16 4.77 -7.17
N ILE A 33 1.25 5.42 -7.57
CA ILE A 33 1.38 6.00 -8.92
C ILE A 33 1.28 4.89 -9.98
N ILE A 34 1.98 3.78 -9.78
CA ILE A 34 1.94 2.64 -10.71
C ILE A 34 0.51 2.09 -10.83
N GLY A 35 -0.20 1.89 -9.70
CA GLY A 35 -1.57 1.36 -9.72
C GLY A 35 -2.58 2.28 -10.43
N THR A 36 -2.49 3.60 -10.22
CA THR A 36 -3.39 4.54 -10.89
C THR A 36 -3.05 4.67 -12.39
N LEU A 37 -1.77 4.63 -12.75
CA LEU A 37 -1.35 4.61 -14.16
C LEU A 37 -1.81 3.34 -14.87
N ASP A 38 -1.70 2.18 -14.23
CA ASP A 38 -2.18 0.90 -14.75
C ASP A 38 -3.69 0.94 -15.01
N THR A 39 -4.46 1.45 -14.04
CA THR A 39 -5.92 1.60 -14.18
C THR A 39 -6.28 2.52 -15.35
N ILE A 40 -5.59 3.65 -15.51
CA ILE A 40 -5.82 4.58 -16.64
C ILE A 40 -5.43 3.91 -17.96
N LEU A 41 -4.29 3.21 -18.03
CA LEU A 41 -3.82 2.51 -19.22
C LEU A 41 -4.80 1.42 -19.66
N VAL A 42 -5.21 0.54 -18.74
CA VAL A 42 -6.18 -0.53 -19.01
C VAL A 42 -7.51 0.07 -19.46
N SER A 43 -7.99 1.10 -18.75
CA SER A 43 -9.23 1.78 -19.11
C SER A 43 -9.16 2.42 -20.49
N TRP A 44 -8.03 3.04 -20.83
CA TRP A 44 -7.81 3.64 -22.14
C TRP A 44 -7.72 2.59 -23.25
N LEU A 45 -7.04 1.47 -23.02
CA LEU A 45 -6.98 0.37 -23.99
C LEU A 45 -8.36 -0.25 -24.26
N LEU A 46 -9.22 -0.32 -23.24
CA LEU A 46 -10.57 -0.87 -23.37
C LEU A 46 -11.55 0.09 -24.05
N THR A 47 -11.45 1.39 -23.77
CA THR A 47 -12.43 2.39 -24.25
C THR A 47 -11.96 3.18 -25.46
N GLY A 48 -10.65 3.23 -25.73
CA GLY A 48 -10.03 4.06 -26.77
C GLY A 48 -10.06 5.57 -26.46
N GLU A 49 -10.71 6.01 -25.38
CA GLU A 49 -10.96 7.42 -25.08
C GLU A 49 -10.27 7.86 -23.78
N ILE A 50 -9.39 8.85 -23.89
CA ILE A 50 -8.60 9.37 -22.75
C ILE A 50 -9.49 10.00 -21.68
N LYS A 51 -10.60 10.66 -22.07
CA LYS A 51 -11.53 11.28 -21.12
C LYS A 51 -12.16 10.25 -20.18
N THR A 52 -12.61 9.12 -20.75
CA THR A 52 -13.21 8.03 -19.98
C THR A 52 -12.19 7.33 -19.09
N ALA A 53 -10.98 7.10 -19.59
CA ALA A 53 -9.89 6.54 -18.80
C ALA A 53 -9.49 7.40 -17.59
N LEU A 54 -9.41 8.73 -17.78
CA LEU A 54 -9.15 9.68 -16.69
C LEU A 54 -10.30 9.73 -15.68
N ALA A 55 -11.55 9.65 -16.13
CA ALA A 55 -12.71 9.58 -15.25
C ALA A 55 -12.63 8.33 -14.37
N ILE A 56 -12.30 7.16 -14.94
CA ILE A 56 -12.15 5.91 -14.20
C ILE A 56 -11.00 6.01 -13.18
N GLY A 57 -9.83 6.50 -13.59
CA GLY A 57 -8.70 6.69 -12.67
C GLY A 57 -9.02 7.65 -11.52
N THR A 58 -9.77 8.71 -11.78
CA THR A 58 -10.20 9.65 -10.73
C THR A 58 -11.18 8.99 -9.75
N VAL A 59 -12.14 8.22 -10.26
CA VAL A 59 -13.09 7.46 -9.45
C VAL A 59 -12.37 6.37 -8.63
N GLU A 60 -11.33 5.72 -9.16
CA GLU A 60 -10.50 4.74 -8.44
C GLU A 60 -9.89 5.35 -7.19
N VAL A 61 -9.26 6.53 -7.31
CA VAL A 61 -8.63 7.23 -6.19
C VAL A 61 -9.67 7.63 -5.13
N ILE A 62 -10.80 8.21 -5.54
CA ILE A 62 -11.87 8.63 -4.61
C ILE A 62 -12.45 7.41 -3.89
N THR A 63 -12.76 6.35 -4.63
CA THR A 63 -13.30 5.11 -4.08
C THR A 63 -12.35 4.51 -3.04
N LYS A 64 -11.04 4.46 -3.33
CA LYS A 64 -10.03 3.98 -2.38
C LYS A 64 -9.96 4.83 -1.12
N MET A 65 -10.05 6.16 -1.24
CA MET A 65 -10.07 7.05 -0.08
C MET A 65 -11.29 6.81 0.80
N LEU A 66 -12.48 6.69 0.20
CA LEU A 66 -13.72 6.41 0.93
C LEU A 66 -13.69 5.04 1.60
N LEU A 67 -13.22 4.01 0.89
CA LEU A 67 -13.07 2.66 1.44
C LEU A 67 -12.05 2.63 2.58
N TYR A 68 -10.91 3.30 2.44
CA TYR A 68 -9.90 3.37 3.50
C TYR A 68 -10.45 4.08 4.74
N PHE A 69 -11.11 5.22 4.56
CA PHE A 69 -11.72 5.95 5.68
C PHE A 69 -12.83 5.14 6.37
N GLY A 70 -13.70 4.48 5.59
CA GLY A 70 -14.72 3.59 6.10
C GLY A 70 -14.13 2.40 6.84
N HIS A 71 -13.11 1.76 6.27
CA HIS A 71 -12.36 0.67 6.89
C HIS A 71 -11.75 1.11 8.22
N GLU A 72 -11.08 2.26 8.28
CA GLU A 72 -10.49 2.79 9.51
C GLU A 72 -11.56 3.11 10.56
N ARG A 73 -12.72 3.64 10.16
CA ARG A 73 -13.85 3.89 11.07
C ARG A 73 -14.50 2.62 11.59
N ILE A 74 -14.64 1.60 10.76
CA ILE A 74 -15.15 0.28 11.17
C ILE A 74 -14.13 -0.38 12.11
N TRP A 75 -12.85 -0.37 11.74
CA TRP A 75 -11.77 -0.93 12.55
C TRP A 75 -11.68 -0.25 13.92
N ASN A 76 -11.80 1.08 13.99
CA ASN A 76 -11.84 1.81 15.26
C ASN A 76 -13.05 1.48 16.16
N LYS A 77 -14.15 1.00 15.57
CA LYS A 77 -15.32 0.52 16.32
C LYS A 77 -15.18 -0.92 16.80
N ILE A 78 -14.35 -1.72 16.14
CA ILE A 78 -14.12 -3.11 16.52
C ILE A 78 -12.96 -3.14 17.54
N ASN A 79 -13.20 -3.63 18.75
CA ASN A 79 -12.18 -3.81 19.80
C ASN A 79 -11.23 -5.00 19.51
N PHE A 80 -10.85 -5.21 18.26
CA PHE A 80 -9.96 -6.32 17.92
C PHE A 80 -8.51 -5.94 18.26
N GLY A 81 -7.96 -6.54 19.33
CA GLY A 81 -6.58 -6.34 19.76
C GLY A 81 -6.32 -5.20 20.76
N LYS A 82 -7.34 -4.71 21.48
CA LYS A 82 -7.10 -3.92 22.70
C LYS A 82 -6.78 -4.88 23.85
N GLU A 83 -5.51 -4.95 24.23
CA GLU A 83 -5.11 -5.32 25.60
C GLU A 83 -5.28 -4.12 26.53
#